data_AF-C0N9V5-F1
#
_entry.id   AF-C0N9V5-F1
#
_cell.length_a   1.000
_cell.length_b   1.000
_cell.length_c   1.000
_cell.angle_alpha   90.00
_cell.angle_beta   90.00
_cell.angle_gamma   90.00
#
_symmetry.space_group_name_H-M   'P 1'
#
loop_
_entity.id
_entity.type
_entity.pdbx_description
1 polymer ?
#
loop_
_entity_poly.entity_id
_entity_poly.type
_entity_poly.pdbx_seq_one_letter_code
_entity_poly.pdbx_strand_id
1 'polypeptide(L)'
;MNKLLQILVLLCATSVAWAENFVIEDIRVEGLQRISAGTVFNYLPVKVGDEMTDNDARGIIRALYKSKYFNDVQLEQQDNVLVIKVQERPAISSIELVGNKDMDSGELLKSLREIGFGEGQVFEQAMLERVELELERQYFSRGKYGVAIESEVTPLSRNRVAIRITMAEGVVATISEINIVGNDSFEQDELTTEFQTTTGSLLSFITKDNQYSRQKLSADLETLRSFYLDRGFVDFTVESTQVSISDDKKNMFITINISEGDKYKINEVRIAGNLIVPEEELFKLVTIPKNSVFSRKAITKSTENLTDRLGNDGYAFANVNAVPDINREENEVNLTFFVDPGRRAYVRRINISGNSKSRDEVLRREFRQQESAWISTEKVEQSKARVSRLGYFENVNVETIPVAGVQDQVDLDFSVSETPSGSLSAGVGFSQSDGIIFNANVTQKNFLGSGKHIRFGFNNSSINTVYSFGYTNPFVTVDGISQGFNAYYRKTDADEANIARYTLDAFGGDITFGVPISEDNRINLGLGYEHTTVDLPSRASDRITRYEEYIEREGDTFDTVTLNLGWSSDSRDNALLPTSGMSQSVNAEVAVPGPSLQFYKLRYKLNAYRPISDSLTFAVRGEFGYGEAT
;
A
#
# COMPACT_ATOMS: atom_id res chain seq x y z
N MET A 1 40.03 38.34 69.58
CA MET A 1 39.15 37.34 70.23
C MET A 1 37.66 37.62 70.08
N ASN A 2 37.17 38.87 70.04
CA ASN A 2 35.73 39.15 70.01
C ASN A 2 34.98 38.88 68.69
N LYS A 3 35.66 38.87 67.53
CA LYS A 3 35.01 38.55 66.24
C LYS A 3 34.81 37.05 66.00
N LEU A 4 35.67 36.19 66.56
CA LEU A 4 35.52 34.74 66.48
C LEU A 4 34.40 34.24 67.42
N LEU A 5 34.22 34.90 68.57
CA LEU A 5 33.13 34.58 69.50
C LEU A 5 31.75 34.96 68.92
N GLN A 6 31.65 36.05 68.16
CA GLN A 6 30.40 36.47 67.52
C GLN A 6 30.00 35.56 66.35
N ILE A 7 30.96 35.01 65.60
CA ILE A 7 30.68 34.02 64.55
C ILE A 7 30.29 32.65 65.16
N LEU A 8 30.90 32.27 66.29
CA LEU A 8 30.54 31.03 66.99
C LEU A 8 29.14 31.09 67.63
N VAL A 9 28.73 32.26 68.13
CA VAL A 9 27.37 32.47 68.69
C VAL A 9 26.31 32.56 67.59
N LEU A 10 26.63 33.08 66.39
CA LEU A 10 25.71 33.07 65.25
C LEU A 10 25.57 31.67 64.62
N LEU A 11 26.61 30.82 64.66
CA LEU A 11 26.53 29.42 64.22
C LEU A 11 25.81 28.51 65.23
N CYS A 12 25.82 28.83 66.52
CA CYS A 12 25.04 28.08 67.53
C CYS A 12 23.55 28.49 67.60
N ALA A 13 23.13 29.53 66.88
CA ALA A 13 21.75 29.98 66.80
C ALA A 13 21.01 29.48 65.54
N THR A 14 21.63 28.61 64.72
CA THR A 14 20.87 27.82 63.76
C THR A 14 20.24 26.65 64.51
N SER A 15 19.10 26.91 65.14
CA SER A 15 18.17 25.85 65.47
C SER A 15 17.89 25.07 64.19
N VAL A 16 18.47 23.87 64.08
CA VAL A 16 17.98 22.85 63.17
C VAL A 16 16.57 22.56 63.67
N ALA A 17 15.58 23.19 63.05
CA ALA A 17 14.19 22.86 63.26
C ALA A 17 14.00 21.44 62.71
N TRP A 18 14.15 20.45 63.57
CA TRP A 18 13.56 19.14 63.33
C TRP A 18 12.06 19.36 63.35
N ALA A 19 11.38 19.09 62.24
CA ALA A 19 9.93 19.05 62.25
C ALA A 19 9.53 18.00 63.28
N GLU A 20 8.90 18.44 64.36
CA GLU A 20 8.41 17.55 65.41
C GLU A 20 7.33 16.67 64.76
N ASN A 21 7.48 15.34 64.85
CA ASN A 21 6.43 14.43 64.39
C ASN A 21 5.11 14.87 65.05
N PHE A 22 4.12 15.17 64.24
CA PHE A 22 2.82 15.64 64.73
C PHE A 22 1.71 14.76 64.17
N VAL A 23 0.65 14.60 64.95
CA VAL A 23 -0.55 13.90 64.49
C VAL A 23 -1.39 14.87 63.69
N ILE A 24 -1.77 14.50 62.47
CA ILE A 24 -2.53 15.36 61.56
C ILE A 24 -3.97 15.48 62.09
N GLU A 25 -4.33 16.63 62.64
CA GLU A 25 -5.70 16.90 63.12
C GLU A 25 -6.64 17.35 61.99
N ASP A 26 -6.10 18.05 60.99
CA ASP A 26 -6.83 18.51 59.80
C ASP A 26 -5.86 18.70 58.62
N ILE A 27 -6.38 18.65 57.39
CA ILE A 27 -5.61 18.90 56.15
C ILE A 27 -6.28 20.03 55.37
N ARG A 28 -5.54 21.12 55.16
CA ARG A 28 -5.99 22.28 54.39
C ARG A 28 -5.21 22.40 53.09
N VAL A 29 -5.91 22.69 51.99
CA VAL A 29 -5.28 22.92 50.69
C VAL A 29 -5.50 24.36 50.25
N GLU A 30 -4.42 25.06 49.89
CA GLU A 30 -4.43 26.45 49.45
C GLU A 30 -3.84 26.57 48.03
N GLY A 31 -4.33 27.53 47.24
CA GLY A 31 -3.84 27.80 45.89
C GLY A 31 -4.54 27.04 44.75
N LEU A 32 -5.57 26.25 45.08
CA LEU A 32 -6.47 25.65 44.11
C LEU A 32 -7.33 26.71 43.41
N GLN A 33 -7.50 26.56 42.10
CA GLN A 33 -8.33 27.42 41.26
C GLN A 33 -9.36 26.60 40.47
N ARG A 34 -8.92 25.53 39.79
CA ARG A 34 -9.77 24.67 38.96
C ARG A 34 -9.96 23.28 39.55
N ILE A 35 -8.99 22.81 40.31
CA ILE A 35 -8.98 21.46 40.86
C ILE A 35 -9.71 21.45 42.19
N SER A 36 -10.58 20.46 42.38
CA SER A 36 -11.29 20.33 43.65
C SER A 36 -10.35 19.83 44.76
N ALA A 37 -10.54 20.30 45.98
CA ALA A 37 -9.77 19.81 47.13
C ALA A 37 -9.89 18.28 47.32
N GLY A 38 -11.06 17.71 47.00
CA GLY A 38 -11.28 16.26 47.01
C GLY A 38 -10.36 15.48 46.08
N THR A 39 -10.00 16.07 44.93
CA THR A 39 -9.01 15.47 44.01
C THR A 39 -7.64 15.40 44.66
N VAL A 40 -7.21 16.46 45.36
CA VAL A 40 -5.92 16.50 46.08
C VAL A 40 -5.90 15.44 47.18
N PHE A 41 -6.95 15.34 47.99
CA PHE A 41 -7.04 14.37 49.08
C PHE A 41 -6.92 12.91 48.62
N ASN A 42 -7.41 12.57 47.42
CA ASN A 42 -7.28 11.21 46.86
C ASN A 42 -5.84 10.82 46.50
N TYR A 43 -4.95 11.80 46.26
CA TYR A 43 -3.54 11.55 45.94
C TYR A 43 -2.63 11.59 47.16
N LEU A 44 -3.14 11.97 48.34
CA LEU A 44 -2.35 12.01 49.55
C LEU A 44 -2.14 10.58 50.10
N PRO A 45 -0.89 10.19 50.41
CA PRO A 45 -0.60 8.93 51.08
C PRO A 45 -0.98 8.92 52.57
N VAL A 46 -1.32 10.10 53.14
CA VAL A 46 -1.65 10.31 54.54
C VAL A 46 -3.11 10.76 54.72
N LYS A 47 -3.68 10.50 55.89
CA LYS A 47 -5.04 10.88 56.28
C LYS A 47 -5.03 11.63 57.60
N VAL A 48 -6.14 12.31 57.88
CA VAL A 48 -6.41 12.89 59.20
C VAL A 48 -6.37 11.77 60.25
N GLY A 49 -5.57 11.97 61.30
CA GLY A 49 -5.29 11.00 62.36
C GLY A 49 -3.97 10.24 62.21
N ASP A 50 -3.28 10.33 61.07
CA ASP A 50 -1.96 9.72 60.88
C ASP A 50 -0.84 10.57 61.52
N GLU A 51 0.26 9.93 61.93
CA GLU A 51 1.47 10.62 62.40
C GLU A 51 2.29 11.08 61.19
N MET A 52 2.55 12.38 61.09
CA MET A 52 3.28 12.97 59.98
C MET A 52 4.79 12.88 60.22
N THR A 53 5.51 12.23 59.29
CA THR A 53 6.98 12.19 59.29
C THR A 53 7.58 12.93 58.08
N ASP A 54 8.87 13.25 58.14
CA ASP A 54 9.61 13.84 57.00
C ASP A 54 9.60 12.96 55.74
N ASN A 55 9.49 11.64 55.89
CA ASN A 55 9.37 10.72 54.76
C ASN A 55 8.00 10.87 54.08
N ASP A 56 6.95 11.08 54.87
CA ASP A 56 5.60 11.29 54.36
C ASP A 56 5.49 12.65 53.67
N ALA A 57 6.17 13.68 54.15
CA ALA A 57 6.27 14.98 53.46
C ALA A 57 6.83 14.82 52.03
N ARG A 58 7.93 14.08 51.88
CA ARG A 58 8.50 13.77 50.57
C ARG A 58 7.57 12.89 49.72
N GLY A 59 6.85 11.96 50.35
CA GLY A 59 5.84 11.12 49.72
C GLY A 59 4.69 11.93 49.13
N ILE A 60 4.14 12.88 49.90
CA ILE A 60 3.07 13.80 49.49
C ILE A 60 3.53 14.66 48.32
N ILE A 61 4.68 15.34 48.45
CA ILE A 61 5.22 16.19 47.38
C ILE A 61 5.38 15.36 46.10
N ARG A 62 5.99 14.18 46.19
CA ARG A 62 6.18 13.28 45.03
C ARG A 62 4.84 12.83 44.42
N ALA A 63 3.84 12.49 45.23
CA ALA A 63 2.53 12.06 44.76
C ALA A 63 1.79 13.19 44.03
N LEU A 64 1.84 14.41 44.57
CA LEU A 64 1.22 15.59 43.97
C LEU A 64 1.94 16.03 42.69
N TYR A 65 3.27 15.99 42.63
CA TYR A 65 4.00 16.21 41.36
C TYR A 65 3.71 15.12 40.32
N LYS A 66 3.60 13.86 40.73
CA LYS A 66 3.27 12.73 39.84
C LYS A 66 1.86 12.86 39.24
N SER A 67 0.95 13.56 39.91
CA SER A 67 -0.39 13.87 39.37
C SER A 67 -0.36 14.81 38.17
N LYS A 68 0.76 15.51 37.92
CA LYS A 68 0.97 16.51 36.85
C LYS A 68 0.13 17.79 36.96
N TYR A 69 -0.76 17.87 37.93
CA TYR A 69 -1.65 19.01 38.10
C TYR A 69 -0.97 20.27 38.65
N PHE A 70 0.20 20.14 39.26
CA PHE A 70 0.87 21.21 39.99
C PHE A 70 2.29 21.44 39.44
N ASN A 71 2.74 22.70 39.39
CA ASN A 71 4.14 23.05 39.08
C ASN A 71 4.93 23.37 40.35
N ASP A 72 4.27 23.80 41.42
CA ASP A 72 4.86 24.02 42.74
C ASP A 72 3.98 23.41 43.84
N VAL A 73 4.61 22.76 44.82
CA VAL A 73 3.95 22.14 45.97
C VAL A 73 4.79 22.40 47.21
N GLN A 74 4.22 23.10 48.18
CA GLN A 74 4.84 23.42 49.46
C GLN A 74 3.98 22.88 50.61
N LEU A 75 4.65 22.38 51.65
CA LEU A 75 4.00 21.85 52.84
C LEU A 75 4.38 22.74 54.03
N GLU A 76 3.37 23.19 54.76
CA GLU A 76 3.51 23.95 56.00
C GLU A 76 2.71 23.28 57.11
N GLN A 77 3.19 23.43 58.35
CA GLN A 77 2.47 23.00 59.55
C GLN A 77 2.03 24.23 60.34
N GLN A 78 0.76 24.27 60.73
CA GLN A 78 0.21 25.29 61.62
C GLN A 78 -0.70 24.61 62.65
N ASP A 79 -0.34 24.65 63.94
CA ASP A 79 -1.15 24.12 65.04
C ASP A 79 -1.73 22.70 64.78
N ASN A 80 -0.87 21.72 64.45
CA ASN A 80 -1.23 20.33 64.07
C ASN A 80 -2.11 20.17 62.80
N VAL A 81 -2.30 21.24 62.02
CA VAL A 81 -2.93 21.22 60.70
C VAL A 81 -1.86 21.16 59.60
N LEU A 82 -1.99 20.21 58.68
CA LEU A 82 -1.16 20.13 57.49
C LEU A 82 -1.71 21.07 56.41
N VAL A 83 -0.96 22.13 56.10
CA VAL A 83 -1.30 23.11 55.05
C VAL A 83 -0.51 22.79 53.79
N ILE A 84 -1.22 22.39 52.73
CA ILE A 84 -0.65 22.08 51.42
C ILE A 84 -0.89 23.28 50.50
N LYS A 85 0.17 24.06 50.24
CA LYS A 85 0.13 25.15 49.27
C LYS A 85 0.51 24.62 47.91
N VAL A 86 -0.38 24.76 46.94
CA VAL A 86 -0.14 24.29 45.58
C VAL A 86 -0.27 25.41 44.57
N GLN A 87 0.56 25.37 43.54
CA GLN A 87 0.36 26.17 42.34
C GLN A 87 -0.09 25.23 41.22
N GLU A 88 -1.33 25.41 40.78
CA GLU A 88 -1.90 24.64 39.67
C GLU A 88 -1.21 24.99 38.35
N ARG A 89 -0.90 23.96 37.56
CA ARG A 89 -0.50 24.14 36.16
C ARG A 89 -1.68 24.70 35.35
N PRO A 90 -1.43 25.63 34.42
CA PRO A 90 -2.50 26.15 33.59
C PRO A 90 -3.05 25.09 32.64
N ALA A 91 -4.32 25.21 32.27
CA ALA A 91 -4.94 24.38 31.25
C ALA A 91 -4.81 25.02 29.86
N ILE A 92 -4.58 24.19 28.83
CA ILE A 92 -4.53 24.63 27.44
C ILE A 92 -5.93 25.03 26.98
N SER A 93 -6.12 26.29 26.61
CA SER A 93 -7.40 26.81 26.13
C SER A 93 -7.56 26.66 24.62
N SER A 94 -6.48 26.84 23.86
CA SER A 94 -6.46 26.76 22.40
C SER A 94 -5.03 26.51 21.92
N ILE A 95 -4.90 25.78 20.80
CA ILE A 95 -3.64 25.60 20.09
C ILE A 95 -3.82 26.11 18.66
N GLU A 96 -3.06 27.13 18.29
CA GLU A 96 -3.06 27.71 16.95
C GLU A 96 -1.78 27.27 16.22
N LEU A 97 -1.94 26.64 15.06
CA LEU A 97 -0.85 26.25 14.16
C LEU A 97 -0.81 27.23 12.99
N VAL A 98 0.31 27.89 12.76
CA VAL A 98 0.49 28.89 11.70
C VAL A 98 1.68 28.50 10.83
N GLY A 99 1.49 28.52 9.50
CA GLY A 99 2.57 28.30 8.54
C GLY A 99 2.79 26.85 8.10
N ASN A 100 2.01 25.90 8.62
CA ASN A 100 2.00 24.50 8.18
C ASN A 100 1.21 24.30 6.87
N LYS A 101 1.84 24.58 5.73
CA LYS A 101 1.25 24.35 4.40
C LYS A 101 1.37 22.90 3.94
N ASP A 102 2.41 22.19 4.38
CA ASP A 102 2.67 20.81 3.96
C ASP A 102 1.99 19.76 4.86
N MET A 103 1.39 20.19 5.98
CA MET A 103 0.75 19.32 6.96
C MET A 103 -0.63 19.86 7.32
N ASP A 104 -1.65 19.00 7.30
CA ASP A 104 -3.01 19.40 7.66
C ASP A 104 -3.11 19.76 9.15
N SER A 105 -3.63 20.95 9.47
CA SER A 105 -3.76 21.42 10.85
C SER A 105 -4.67 20.53 11.68
N GLY A 106 -5.75 19.99 11.09
CA GLY A 106 -6.72 19.15 11.77
C GLY A 106 -6.13 17.80 12.19
N GLU A 107 -5.40 17.15 11.27
CA GLU A 107 -4.69 15.90 11.54
C GLU A 107 -3.60 16.06 12.61
N LEU A 108 -2.85 17.17 12.56
CA LEU A 108 -1.85 17.51 13.57
C LEU A 108 -2.49 17.69 14.95
N LEU A 109 -3.53 18.51 15.06
CA LEU A 109 -4.23 18.75 16.32
C LEU A 109 -4.86 17.47 16.89
N LYS A 110 -5.34 16.57 16.03
CA LYS A 110 -5.86 15.27 16.46
C LYS A 110 -4.74 14.39 17.03
N SER A 111 -3.62 14.28 16.32
CA SER A 111 -2.45 13.50 16.75
C SER A 111 -1.87 14.02 18.07
N LEU A 112 -1.78 15.34 18.24
CA LEU A 112 -1.32 15.98 19.47
C LEU A 112 -2.25 15.66 20.65
N ARG A 113 -3.58 15.65 20.42
CA ARG A 113 -4.55 15.32 21.46
C ARG A 113 -4.39 13.87 21.95
N GLU A 114 -4.08 12.93 21.06
CA GLU A 114 -3.87 11.51 21.38
C GLU A 114 -2.67 11.29 22.32
N ILE A 115 -1.63 12.12 22.21
CA ILE A 115 -0.46 12.10 23.11
C ILE A 115 -0.64 12.96 24.37
N GLY A 116 -1.85 13.45 24.64
CA GLY A 116 -2.19 14.23 25.82
C GLY A 116 -1.86 15.72 25.72
N PHE A 117 -1.60 16.24 24.52
CA PHE A 117 -1.34 17.66 24.27
C PHE A 117 -2.47 18.28 23.42
N GLY A 118 -3.47 18.87 24.07
CA GLY A 118 -4.63 19.39 23.37
C GLY A 118 -5.49 20.31 24.24
N GLU A 119 -6.49 20.94 23.62
CA GLU A 119 -7.45 21.79 24.34
C GLU A 119 -8.10 21.04 25.52
N GLY A 120 -8.13 21.70 26.68
CA GLY A 120 -8.63 21.14 27.94
C GLY A 120 -7.61 20.34 28.74
N GLN A 121 -6.45 19.99 28.17
CA GLN A 121 -5.37 19.28 28.89
C GLN A 121 -4.52 20.24 29.73
N VAL A 122 -3.76 19.67 30.67
CA VAL A 122 -2.81 20.42 31.49
C VAL A 122 -1.58 20.79 30.66
N PHE A 123 -1.16 22.05 30.74
CA PHE A 123 0.03 22.52 30.04
C PHE A 123 1.32 22.07 30.74
N GLU A 124 2.24 21.49 29.98
CA GLU A 124 3.59 21.16 30.42
C GLU A 124 4.61 21.72 29.42
N GLN A 125 5.54 22.56 29.89
CA GLN A 125 6.58 23.16 29.04
C GLN A 125 7.44 22.08 28.34
N ALA A 126 7.83 21.03 29.06
CA ALA A 126 8.59 19.92 28.49
C ALA A 126 7.83 19.12 27.41
N MET A 127 6.49 19.13 27.44
CA MET A 127 5.70 18.52 26.38
C MET A 127 5.64 19.42 25.14
N LEU A 128 5.57 20.74 25.31
CA LEU A 128 5.64 21.68 24.19
C LEU A 128 6.99 21.57 23.46
N GLU A 129 8.10 21.57 24.18
CA GLU A 129 9.45 21.40 23.59
C GLU A 129 9.60 20.05 22.86
N ARG A 130 8.98 18.98 23.41
CA ARG A 130 8.94 17.69 22.72
C ARG A 130 8.10 17.75 21.44
N VAL A 131 6.96 18.43 21.48
CA VAL A 131 6.11 18.63 20.31
C VAL A 131 6.85 19.40 19.22
N GLU A 132 7.57 20.46 19.56
CA GLU A 132 8.42 21.21 18.63
C GLU A 132 9.47 20.31 17.96
N LEU A 133 10.20 19.52 18.76
CA LEU A 133 11.21 18.61 18.25
C LEU A 133 10.62 17.52 17.33
N GLU A 134 9.45 16.99 17.67
CA GLU A 134 8.76 16.01 16.82
C GLU A 134 8.22 16.64 15.54
N LEU A 135 7.67 17.86 15.59
CA LEU A 135 7.28 18.60 14.39
C LEU A 135 8.50 18.87 13.49
N GLU A 136 9.63 19.28 14.05
CA GLU A 136 10.88 19.46 13.31
C GLU A 136 11.32 18.15 12.64
N ARG A 137 11.29 17.03 13.36
CA ARG A 137 11.58 15.69 12.80
C ARG A 137 10.61 15.29 11.68
N GLN A 138 9.34 15.64 11.79
CA GLN A 138 8.36 15.38 10.72
C GLN A 138 8.63 16.22 9.47
N TYR A 139 9.12 17.45 9.62
CA TYR A 139 9.56 18.26 8.49
C TYR A 139 10.87 17.73 7.88
N PHE A 140 11.82 17.27 8.70
CA PHE A 140 13.06 16.64 8.23
C PHE A 140 12.81 15.35 7.44
N SER A 141 11.86 14.52 7.87
CA SER A 141 11.50 13.29 7.14
C SER A 141 10.90 13.57 5.75
N ARG A 142 10.42 14.80 5.53
CA ARG A 142 9.89 15.33 4.26
C ARG A 142 10.90 16.19 3.49
N GLY A 143 12.17 16.19 3.91
CA GLY A 143 13.25 16.93 3.24
C GLY A 143 13.30 18.43 3.55
N LYS A 144 12.53 18.94 4.53
CA LYS A 144 12.52 20.36 4.93
C LYS A 144 13.48 20.64 6.09
N TYR A 145 14.78 20.65 5.81
CA TYR A 145 15.82 20.93 6.80
C TYR A 145 15.97 22.41 7.17
N GLY A 146 15.37 23.30 6.37
CA GLY A 146 15.29 24.73 6.63
C GLY A 146 14.16 25.15 7.57
N VAL A 147 13.42 24.20 8.16
CA VAL A 147 12.30 24.53 9.04
C VAL A 147 12.78 25.28 10.29
N ALA A 148 12.02 26.30 10.70
CA ALA A 148 12.15 26.95 12.00
C ALA A 148 10.78 26.94 12.69
N ILE A 149 10.74 26.49 13.93
CA ILE A 149 9.52 26.40 14.74
C ILE A 149 9.70 27.30 15.96
N GLU A 150 8.76 28.21 16.15
CA GLU A 150 8.71 29.11 17.30
C GLU A 150 7.36 28.97 17.99
N SER A 151 7.34 28.77 19.30
CA SER A 151 6.11 28.78 20.09
C SER A 151 5.99 30.02 20.97
N GLU A 152 4.78 30.51 21.08
CA GLU A 152 4.39 31.58 21.99
C GLU A 152 3.30 31.05 22.93
N VAL A 153 3.57 31.12 24.24
CA VAL A 153 2.63 30.72 25.29
C VAL A 153 2.06 31.98 25.93
N THR A 154 0.81 32.30 25.62
CA THR A 154 0.12 33.49 26.15
C THR A 154 -0.75 33.11 27.36
N PRO A 155 -0.46 33.63 28.56
CA PRO A 155 -1.33 33.43 29.73
C PRO A 155 -2.71 34.07 29.54
N LEU A 156 -3.75 33.36 29.97
CA LEU A 156 -5.14 33.78 29.91
C LEU A 156 -5.79 33.78 31.30
N SER A 157 -6.95 34.42 31.40
CA SER A 157 -7.74 34.42 32.64
C SER A 157 -8.17 33.01 33.05
N ARG A 158 -8.27 32.81 34.38
CA ARG A 158 -8.67 31.54 35.05
C ARG A 158 -7.66 30.40 34.87
N ASN A 159 -6.37 30.70 35.06
CA ASN A 159 -5.23 29.76 34.97
C ASN A 159 -5.25 28.94 33.67
N ARG A 160 -5.27 29.63 32.54
CA ARG A 160 -5.26 29.02 31.21
C ARG A 160 -4.14 29.59 30.37
N VAL A 161 -3.75 28.88 29.33
CA VAL A 161 -2.79 29.35 28.32
C VAL A 161 -3.34 29.14 26.91
N ALA A 162 -3.08 30.10 26.02
CA ALA A 162 -3.17 29.90 24.59
C ALA A 162 -1.77 29.62 24.06
N ILE A 163 -1.65 28.65 23.15
CA ILE A 163 -0.37 28.26 22.55
C ILE A 163 -0.47 28.57 21.06
N ARG A 164 0.47 29.36 20.56
CA ARG A 164 0.64 29.59 19.13
C ARG A 164 1.96 28.98 18.69
N ILE A 165 1.93 28.06 17.74
CA ILE A 165 3.12 27.45 17.14
C ILE A 165 3.23 27.97 15.71
N THR A 166 4.25 28.77 15.47
CA THR A 166 4.55 29.36 14.16
C THR A 166 5.65 28.54 13.50
N MET A 167 5.38 28.05 12.30
CA MET A 167 6.28 27.20 11.51
C MET A 167 6.69 27.94 10.24
N ALA A 168 7.98 28.22 10.10
CA ALA A 168 8.57 28.66 8.85
C ALA A 168 9.19 27.44 8.16
N GLU A 169 8.45 26.82 7.24
CA GLU A 169 8.82 25.52 6.64
C GLU A 169 10.13 25.53 5.84
N GLY A 170 10.55 26.70 5.33
CA GLY A 170 11.72 26.82 4.46
C GLY A 170 11.52 26.18 3.08
N VAL A 171 12.60 26.13 2.30
CA VAL A 171 12.64 25.43 1.01
C VAL A 171 13.02 23.96 1.23
N VAL A 172 12.52 23.09 0.36
CA VAL A 172 12.89 21.67 0.39
C VAL A 172 14.34 21.52 -0.05
N ALA A 173 15.13 20.80 0.73
CA ALA A 173 16.50 20.48 0.36
C ALA A 173 16.50 19.35 -0.67
N THR A 174 17.20 19.56 -1.79
CA THR A 174 17.33 18.56 -2.86
C THR A 174 18.71 17.92 -2.82
N ILE A 175 18.78 16.64 -3.15
CA ILE A 175 20.04 15.92 -3.33
C ILE A 175 20.72 16.48 -4.57
N SER A 176 21.86 17.13 -4.41
CA SER A 176 22.64 17.68 -5.51
C SER A 176 23.63 16.66 -6.05
N GLU A 177 24.20 15.85 -5.16
CA GLU A 177 25.23 14.89 -5.51
C GLU A 177 25.14 13.65 -4.62
N ILE A 178 25.31 12.49 -5.25
CA ILE A 178 25.53 11.20 -4.60
C ILE A 178 26.89 10.75 -5.08
N ASN A 179 27.82 10.52 -4.15
CA ASN A 179 29.18 10.08 -4.44
C ASN A 179 29.43 8.74 -3.76
N ILE A 180 29.92 7.76 -4.52
CA ILE A 180 30.32 6.46 -4.00
C ILE A 180 31.84 6.42 -4.06
N VAL A 181 32.47 6.06 -2.94
CA VAL A 181 33.93 6.01 -2.81
C VAL A 181 34.32 4.59 -2.42
N GLY A 182 35.27 4.02 -3.17
CA GLY A 182 35.72 2.64 -3.00
C GLY A 182 35.12 1.66 -4.01
N ASN A 183 34.37 2.14 -5.01
CA ASN A 183 33.94 1.33 -6.14
C ASN A 183 35.05 1.23 -7.20
N ASP A 184 35.74 0.10 -7.26
CA ASP A 184 36.79 -0.18 -8.25
C ASP A 184 36.30 -1.11 -9.36
N SER A 185 35.34 -1.98 -9.06
CA SER A 185 34.83 -3.01 -9.99
C SER A 185 33.69 -2.52 -10.89
N PHE A 186 32.97 -1.47 -10.47
CA PHE A 186 31.80 -0.94 -11.18
C PHE A 186 31.81 0.59 -11.24
N GLU A 187 31.26 1.14 -12.33
CA GLU A 187 31.06 2.58 -12.45
C GLU A 187 29.92 3.04 -11.53
N GLN A 188 30.05 4.25 -10.97
CA GLN A 188 29.08 4.80 -10.04
C GLN A 188 27.65 4.91 -10.64
N ASP A 189 27.56 5.21 -11.94
CA ASP A 189 26.27 5.32 -12.63
C ASP A 189 25.55 3.96 -12.67
N GLU A 190 26.27 2.85 -12.80
CA GLU A 190 25.69 1.50 -12.74
C GLU A 190 25.13 1.21 -11.34
N LEU A 191 25.86 1.63 -10.29
CA LEU A 191 25.49 1.41 -8.90
C LEU A 191 24.25 2.22 -8.48
N THR A 192 24.08 3.41 -9.05
CA THR A 192 23.00 4.35 -8.69
C THR A 192 21.75 4.18 -9.55
N THR A 193 21.79 3.38 -10.61
CA THR A 193 20.67 3.19 -11.55
C THR A 193 19.41 2.64 -10.87
N GLU A 194 19.54 1.74 -9.90
CA GLU A 194 18.41 1.15 -9.17
C GLU A 194 18.04 1.90 -7.87
N PHE A 195 18.67 3.04 -7.59
CA PHE A 195 18.35 3.83 -6.40
C PHE A 195 16.98 4.51 -6.52
N GLN A 196 16.29 4.60 -5.40
CA GLN A 196 15.08 5.40 -5.24
C GLN A 196 15.41 6.89 -5.13
N THR A 197 16.63 7.23 -4.67
CA THR A 197 17.13 8.61 -4.67
C THR A 197 17.92 8.93 -5.94
N THR A 198 17.80 10.18 -6.39
CA THR A 198 18.53 10.69 -7.57
C THR A 198 18.94 12.14 -7.34
N THR A 199 19.87 12.65 -8.14
CA THR A 199 20.27 14.07 -8.18
C THR A 199 19.24 14.95 -8.93
N GLY A 200 18.29 14.33 -9.63
CA GLY A 200 17.16 14.98 -10.27
C GLY A 200 17.06 14.74 -11.76
N SER A 201 15.84 14.53 -12.24
CA SER A 201 15.47 14.39 -13.65
C SER A 201 14.39 15.42 -14.02
N LEU A 202 14.06 15.53 -15.30
CA LEU A 202 12.92 16.34 -15.76
C LEU A 202 11.59 15.94 -15.09
N LEU A 203 11.47 14.72 -14.56
CA LEU A 203 10.26 14.22 -13.90
C LEU A 203 10.29 14.35 -12.36
N SER A 204 11.41 14.79 -11.76
CA SER A 204 11.57 14.88 -10.31
C SER A 204 10.58 15.82 -9.62
N PHE A 205 9.94 16.73 -10.36
CA PHE A 205 8.85 17.55 -9.84
C PHE A 205 7.59 16.72 -9.49
N ILE A 206 7.39 15.56 -10.12
CA ILE A 206 6.29 14.62 -9.86
C ILE A 206 6.74 13.55 -8.87
N THR A 207 7.85 12.88 -9.15
CA THR A 207 8.31 11.71 -8.38
C THR A 207 8.90 12.08 -7.02
N LYS A 208 9.42 13.32 -6.87
CA LYS A 208 10.09 13.80 -5.65
C LYS A 208 11.22 12.86 -5.20
N ASP A 209 11.86 12.20 -6.16
CA ASP A 209 12.98 11.26 -5.99
C ASP A 209 14.28 11.97 -5.60
N ASN A 210 14.42 13.26 -5.92
CA ASN A 210 15.53 14.11 -5.51
C ASN A 210 15.40 14.73 -4.11
N GLN A 211 14.36 14.36 -3.35
CA GLN A 211 14.20 14.77 -1.96
C GLN A 211 14.79 13.72 -1.04
N TYR A 212 15.67 14.15 -0.14
CA TYR A 212 16.25 13.25 0.85
C TYR A 212 15.17 12.75 1.82
N SER A 213 15.20 11.45 2.07
CA SER A 213 14.61 10.86 3.27
C SER A 213 15.54 9.76 3.77
N ARG A 214 15.60 9.57 5.09
CA ARG A 214 16.43 8.53 5.68
C ARG A 214 16.00 7.14 5.20
N GLN A 215 14.68 6.93 5.04
CA GLN A 215 14.10 5.67 4.61
C GLN A 215 14.53 5.30 3.19
N LYS A 216 14.47 6.23 2.24
CA LYS A 216 14.93 6.00 0.86
C LYS A 216 16.43 5.69 0.83
N LEU A 217 17.26 6.46 1.55
CA LEU A 217 18.70 6.19 1.61
C LEU A 217 19.00 4.80 2.20
N SER A 218 18.29 4.38 3.26
CA SER A 218 18.45 3.03 3.81
C SER A 218 18.05 1.95 2.81
N ALA A 219 17.01 2.17 2.01
CA ALA A 219 16.63 1.27 0.93
C ALA A 219 17.73 1.21 -0.15
N ASP A 220 18.26 2.35 -0.57
CA ASP A 220 19.32 2.46 -1.58
C ASP A 220 20.62 1.77 -1.13
N LEU A 221 20.99 1.89 0.15
CA LEU A 221 22.13 1.16 0.72
C LEU A 221 21.94 -0.36 0.70
N GLU A 222 20.72 -0.86 0.95
CA GLU A 222 20.44 -2.30 0.82
C GLU A 222 20.36 -2.74 -0.65
N THR A 223 19.89 -1.88 -1.56
CA THR A 223 19.96 -2.10 -3.02
C THR A 223 21.42 -2.22 -3.47
N LEU A 224 22.28 -1.29 -3.05
CA LEU A 224 23.72 -1.32 -3.33
C LEU A 224 24.37 -2.59 -2.78
N ARG A 225 24.08 -2.94 -1.52
CA ARG A 225 24.55 -4.18 -0.91
C ARG A 225 24.09 -5.42 -1.67
N SER A 226 22.81 -5.47 -2.06
CA SER A 226 22.25 -6.58 -2.84
C SER A 226 22.92 -6.66 -4.21
N PHE A 227 23.17 -5.53 -4.88
CA PHE A 227 23.83 -5.46 -6.17
C PHE A 227 25.20 -6.16 -6.17
N TYR A 228 26.03 -5.90 -5.15
CA TYR A 228 27.35 -6.51 -4.99
C TYR A 228 27.26 -7.99 -4.57
N LEU A 229 26.41 -8.32 -3.59
CA LEU A 229 26.21 -9.70 -3.13
C LEU A 229 25.63 -10.61 -4.23
N ASP A 230 24.85 -10.05 -5.16
CA ASP A 230 24.30 -10.79 -6.30
C ASP A 230 25.34 -11.08 -7.39
N ARG A 231 26.47 -10.35 -7.37
CA ARG A 231 27.59 -10.45 -8.33
C ARG A 231 28.83 -11.11 -7.73
N GLY A 232 28.72 -11.67 -6.53
CA GLY A 232 29.75 -12.52 -5.91
C GLY A 232 30.63 -11.86 -4.86
N PHE A 233 30.37 -10.61 -4.50
CA PHE A 233 31.17 -9.87 -3.52
C PHE A 233 30.64 -10.13 -2.10
N VAL A 234 31.04 -11.26 -1.51
CA VAL A 234 30.47 -11.77 -0.25
C VAL A 234 30.88 -10.92 0.96
N ASP A 235 32.09 -10.37 0.94
CA ASP A 235 32.61 -9.50 2.00
C ASP A 235 32.28 -8.02 1.75
N PHE A 236 31.36 -7.70 0.83
CA PHE A 236 30.93 -6.32 0.57
C PHE A 236 30.39 -5.67 1.84
N THR A 237 30.89 -4.48 2.16
CA THR A 237 30.43 -3.70 3.30
C THR A 237 30.34 -2.21 2.97
N VAL A 238 29.32 -1.55 3.53
CA VAL A 238 29.24 -0.09 3.56
C VAL A 238 29.96 0.37 4.84
N GLU A 239 31.13 0.99 4.69
CA GLU A 239 31.95 1.41 5.83
C GLU A 239 31.35 2.61 6.55
N SER A 240 30.87 3.59 5.79
CA SER A 240 30.19 4.76 6.35
C SER A 240 29.32 5.47 5.32
N THR A 241 28.31 6.18 5.81
CA THR A 241 27.47 7.06 4.99
C THR A 241 27.48 8.45 5.63
N GLN A 242 27.97 9.42 4.88
CA GLN A 242 28.06 10.80 5.31
C GLN A 242 27.02 11.62 4.54
N VAL A 243 26.19 12.34 5.27
CA VAL A 243 25.18 13.23 4.68
C VAL A 243 25.49 14.63 5.15
N SER A 244 25.80 15.52 4.21
CA SER A 244 26.05 16.93 4.48
C SER A 244 25.02 17.80 3.77
N ILE A 245 24.82 19.00 4.29
CA ILE A 245 23.91 20.00 3.74
C ILE A 245 24.67 21.31 3.57
N SER A 246 24.38 22.04 2.50
CA SER A 246 24.92 23.38 2.28
C SER A 246 24.44 24.38 3.34
N ASP A 247 25.20 25.44 3.55
CA ASP A 247 24.89 26.50 4.55
C ASP A 247 23.52 27.15 4.31
N ASP A 248 23.09 27.25 3.05
CA ASP A 248 21.76 27.77 2.66
C ASP A 248 20.62 26.76 2.86
N LYS A 249 20.94 25.55 3.34
CA LYS A 249 20.03 24.43 3.60
C LYS A 249 19.24 23.94 2.38
N LYS A 250 19.75 24.16 1.18
CA LYS A 250 19.07 23.79 -0.08
C LYS A 250 19.63 22.56 -0.76
N ASN A 251 20.93 22.32 -0.62
CA ASN A 251 21.64 21.27 -1.34
C ASN A 251 22.12 20.22 -0.35
N MET A 252 21.81 18.96 -0.61
CA MET A 252 22.30 17.82 0.16
C MET A 252 23.31 17.02 -0.66
N PHE A 253 24.37 16.59 0.01
CA PHE A 253 25.43 15.76 -0.57
C PHE A 253 25.49 14.46 0.23
N ILE A 254 25.46 13.33 -0.47
CA ILE A 254 25.51 12.00 0.12
C ILE A 254 26.81 11.34 -0.34
N THR A 255 27.68 11.00 0.61
CA THR A 255 28.91 10.24 0.33
C THR A 255 28.80 8.86 0.98
N ILE A 256 28.90 7.81 0.17
CA ILE A 256 28.83 6.42 0.60
C ILE A 256 30.23 5.82 0.42
N ASN A 257 30.89 5.50 1.53
CA ASN A 257 32.17 4.82 1.50
C ASN A 257 31.93 3.31 1.59
N ILE A 258 32.45 2.56 0.62
CA ILE A 258 32.26 1.11 0.51
C ILE A 258 33.60 0.38 0.49
N SER A 259 33.54 -0.90 0.86
CA SER A 259 34.59 -1.88 0.63
C SER A 259 34.00 -3.03 -0.18
N GLU A 260 34.45 -3.20 -1.42
CA GLU A 260 33.88 -4.21 -2.32
C GLU A 260 34.17 -5.65 -1.87
N GLY A 261 35.40 -5.89 -1.41
CA GLY A 261 35.90 -7.23 -1.13
C GLY A 261 36.19 -8.04 -2.40
N ASP A 262 36.59 -9.30 -2.22
CA ASP A 262 36.90 -10.21 -3.32
C ASP A 262 35.65 -10.88 -3.90
N LYS A 263 35.77 -11.37 -5.14
CA LYS A 263 34.71 -12.08 -5.84
C LYS A 263 34.80 -13.59 -5.59
N TYR A 264 33.72 -14.15 -5.06
CA TYR A 264 33.62 -15.57 -4.71
C TYR A 264 32.83 -16.39 -5.73
N LYS A 265 33.20 -17.67 -5.85
CA LYS A 265 32.47 -18.67 -6.64
C LYS A 265 31.86 -19.74 -5.76
N ILE A 266 30.78 -20.35 -6.23
CA ILE A 266 30.16 -21.51 -5.57
C ILE A 266 30.95 -22.77 -5.94
N ASN A 267 31.63 -23.38 -4.96
CA ASN A 267 32.34 -24.63 -5.17
C ASN A 267 31.40 -25.83 -5.08
N GLU A 268 30.57 -25.86 -4.04
CA GLU A 268 29.65 -26.97 -3.79
C GLU A 268 28.30 -26.49 -3.26
N VAL A 269 27.23 -27.19 -3.65
CA VAL A 269 25.88 -26.98 -3.14
C VAL A 269 25.35 -28.30 -2.61
N ARG A 270 24.88 -28.30 -1.36
CA ARG A 270 24.34 -29.48 -0.66
C ARG A 270 22.97 -29.16 -0.07
N ILE A 271 22.13 -30.17 0.05
CA ILE A 271 20.88 -30.11 0.79
C ILE A 271 20.99 -31.08 1.96
N ALA A 272 20.72 -30.61 3.17
CA ALA A 272 20.84 -31.39 4.40
C ALA A 272 19.62 -31.18 5.31
N GLY A 273 19.45 -32.03 6.32
CA GLY A 273 18.34 -31.94 7.28
C GLY A 273 17.36 -33.09 7.18
N ASN A 274 16.08 -32.83 7.45
CA ASN A 274 15.02 -33.84 7.41
C ASN A 274 14.29 -33.80 6.07
N LEU A 275 14.78 -34.55 5.10
CA LEU A 275 14.25 -34.55 3.74
C LEU A 275 13.05 -35.51 3.63
N ILE A 276 11.84 -34.97 3.63
CA ILE A 276 10.61 -35.74 3.40
C ILE A 276 10.35 -35.97 1.90
N VAL A 277 10.84 -35.06 1.07
CA VAL A 277 10.84 -35.16 -0.40
C VAL A 277 12.21 -35.67 -0.85
N PRO A 278 12.31 -36.54 -1.88
CA PRO A 278 13.59 -37.03 -2.37
C PRO A 278 14.55 -35.89 -2.72
N GLU A 279 15.81 -36.03 -2.30
CA GLU A 279 16.85 -35.01 -2.50
C GLU A 279 16.99 -34.61 -3.99
N GLU A 280 16.91 -35.58 -4.91
CA GLU A 280 16.99 -35.33 -6.35
C GLU A 280 15.88 -34.41 -6.87
N GLU A 281 14.69 -34.43 -6.26
CA GLU A 281 13.58 -33.56 -6.63
C GLU A 281 13.80 -32.15 -6.07
N LEU A 282 14.25 -32.05 -4.82
CA LEU A 282 14.58 -30.77 -4.18
C LEU A 282 15.75 -30.08 -4.88
N PHE A 283 16.76 -30.84 -5.31
CA PHE A 283 17.94 -30.29 -5.98
C PHE A 283 17.61 -29.66 -7.33
N LYS A 284 16.57 -30.13 -8.04
CA LYS A 284 16.09 -29.50 -9.29
C LYS A 284 15.52 -28.11 -9.09
N LEU A 285 15.09 -27.78 -7.87
CA LEU A 285 14.54 -26.46 -7.52
C LEU A 285 15.63 -25.43 -7.17
N VAL A 286 16.86 -25.91 -6.94
CA VAL A 286 18.02 -25.07 -6.68
C VAL A 286 18.50 -24.47 -8.00
N THR A 287 18.45 -23.15 -8.11
CA THR A 287 18.77 -22.42 -9.35
C THR A 287 20.26 -22.09 -9.49
N ILE A 288 21.11 -22.60 -8.59
CA ILE A 288 22.53 -22.26 -8.48
C ILE A 288 23.36 -23.38 -9.15
N PRO A 289 24.00 -23.12 -10.29
CA PRO A 289 24.92 -24.07 -10.90
C PRO A 289 26.21 -24.19 -10.09
N LYS A 290 26.83 -25.37 -10.11
CA LYS A 290 28.19 -25.56 -9.62
C LYS A 290 29.17 -24.65 -10.39
N ASN A 291 30.14 -24.07 -9.69
CA ASN A 291 31.15 -23.15 -10.24
C ASN A 291 30.58 -21.84 -10.82
N SER A 292 29.34 -21.50 -10.48
CA SER A 292 28.77 -20.17 -10.77
C SER A 292 29.29 -19.13 -9.79
N VAL A 293 29.16 -17.86 -10.15
CA VAL A 293 29.45 -16.74 -9.25
C VAL A 293 28.44 -16.75 -8.10
N PHE A 294 28.89 -16.48 -6.87
CA PHE A 294 27.98 -16.36 -5.74
C PHE A 294 26.91 -15.29 -6.02
N SER A 295 25.65 -15.59 -5.71
CA SER A 295 24.54 -14.65 -5.89
C SER A 295 23.51 -14.82 -4.79
N ARG A 296 23.36 -13.80 -3.93
CA ARG A 296 22.38 -13.81 -2.84
C ARG A 296 20.95 -13.95 -3.35
N LYS A 297 20.61 -13.33 -4.47
CA LYS A 297 19.33 -13.48 -5.16
C LYS A 297 19.05 -14.92 -5.58
N ALA A 298 20.04 -15.63 -6.13
CA ALA A 298 19.87 -17.04 -6.49
C ALA A 298 19.70 -17.96 -5.27
N ILE A 299 20.39 -17.65 -4.16
CA ILE A 299 20.25 -18.36 -2.87
C ILE A 299 18.86 -18.15 -2.29
N THR A 300 18.40 -16.90 -2.24
CA THR A 300 17.07 -16.54 -1.75
C THR A 300 16.01 -17.23 -2.60
N LYS A 301 16.14 -17.18 -3.93
CA LYS A 301 15.19 -17.85 -4.84
C LYS A 301 15.16 -19.36 -4.66
N SER A 302 16.32 -19.99 -4.48
CA SER A 302 16.40 -21.43 -4.21
C SER A 302 15.75 -21.78 -2.86
N THR A 303 15.98 -20.94 -1.83
CA THR A 303 15.38 -21.11 -0.49
C THR A 303 13.85 -21.00 -0.56
N GLU A 304 13.33 -19.99 -1.28
CA GLU A 304 11.91 -19.82 -1.55
C GLU A 304 11.33 -21.04 -2.28
N ASN A 305 11.93 -21.46 -3.40
CA ASN A 305 11.43 -22.60 -4.18
C ASN A 305 11.37 -23.90 -3.34
N LEU A 306 12.38 -24.14 -2.49
CA LEU A 306 12.40 -25.29 -1.58
C LEU A 306 11.32 -25.18 -0.50
N THR A 307 11.16 -23.99 0.09
CA THR A 307 10.15 -23.72 1.12
C THR A 307 8.73 -23.86 0.54
N ASP A 308 8.48 -23.30 -0.64
CA ASP A 308 7.21 -23.36 -1.35
C ASP A 308 6.85 -24.80 -1.74
N ARG A 309 7.83 -25.59 -2.22
CA ARG A 309 7.62 -27.01 -2.54
C ARG A 309 7.13 -27.80 -1.34
N LEU A 310 7.69 -27.54 -0.16
CA LEU A 310 7.26 -28.18 1.10
C LEU A 310 5.92 -27.61 1.58
N GLY A 311 5.74 -26.28 1.50
CA GLY A 311 4.51 -25.60 1.82
C GLY A 311 3.31 -26.10 0.99
N ASN A 312 3.54 -26.44 -0.28
CA ASN A 312 2.54 -27.02 -1.18
C ASN A 312 2.09 -28.43 -0.76
N ASP A 313 2.97 -29.18 -0.10
CA ASP A 313 2.62 -30.48 0.49
C ASP A 313 1.92 -30.34 1.85
N GLY A 314 1.82 -29.12 2.40
CA GLY A 314 1.15 -28.82 3.66
C GLY A 314 2.06 -28.62 4.85
N TYR A 315 3.35 -28.44 4.62
CA TYR A 315 4.31 -28.04 5.64
C TYR A 315 4.36 -26.51 5.75
N ALA A 316 3.32 -25.90 6.30
CA ALA A 316 3.18 -24.42 6.36
C ALA A 316 4.28 -23.70 7.15
N PHE A 317 4.93 -24.41 8.08
CA PHE A 317 6.03 -23.89 8.89
C PHE A 317 7.37 -24.50 8.50
N ALA A 318 7.49 -24.98 7.25
CA ALA A 318 8.77 -25.42 6.73
C ALA A 318 9.78 -24.28 6.79
N ASN A 319 10.97 -24.58 7.29
CA ASN A 319 12.07 -23.63 7.41
C ASN A 319 13.26 -24.17 6.63
N VAL A 320 13.66 -23.42 5.60
CA VAL A 320 14.86 -23.72 4.81
C VAL A 320 15.88 -22.62 5.09
N ASN A 321 17.02 -22.99 5.65
CA ASN A 321 18.10 -22.04 5.95
C ASN A 321 19.30 -22.33 5.06
N ALA A 322 19.70 -21.34 4.27
CA ALA A 322 20.93 -21.40 3.50
C ALA A 322 22.12 -20.95 4.36
N VAL A 323 23.06 -21.85 4.61
CA VAL A 323 24.27 -21.57 5.39
C VAL A 323 25.47 -21.59 4.44
N PRO A 324 26.04 -20.43 4.09
CA PRO A 324 27.28 -20.34 3.32
C PRO A 324 28.48 -20.60 4.24
N ASP A 325 29.34 -21.51 3.82
CA ASP A 325 30.67 -21.73 4.38
C ASP A 325 31.70 -21.11 3.43
N ILE A 326 32.28 -19.99 3.87
CA ILE A 326 33.10 -19.11 3.04
C ILE A 326 34.58 -19.46 3.25
N ASN A 327 35.22 -19.99 2.21
CA ASN A 327 36.66 -20.16 2.16
C ASN A 327 37.32 -18.94 1.51
N ARG A 328 37.89 -18.07 2.36
CA ARG A 328 38.57 -16.83 1.94
C ARG A 328 39.94 -17.06 1.29
N GLU A 329 40.56 -18.22 1.47
CA GLU A 329 41.87 -18.51 0.86
C GLU A 329 41.73 -18.85 -0.63
N GLU A 330 40.68 -19.59 -0.98
CA GLU A 330 40.41 -20.04 -2.35
C GLU A 330 39.36 -19.16 -3.08
N ASN A 331 38.78 -18.17 -2.39
CA ASN A 331 37.65 -17.38 -2.89
C ASN A 331 36.46 -18.25 -3.34
N GLU A 332 36.16 -19.26 -2.52
CA GLU A 332 35.12 -20.25 -2.79
C GLU A 332 34.10 -20.30 -1.64
N VAL A 333 32.84 -20.56 -1.98
CA VAL A 333 31.75 -20.73 -1.02
C VAL A 333 31.12 -22.11 -1.20
N ASN A 334 31.05 -22.86 -0.11
CA ASN A 334 30.27 -24.09 -0.02
C ASN A 334 28.90 -23.75 0.58
N LEU A 335 27.83 -24.03 -0.13
CA LEU A 335 26.48 -23.67 0.29
C LEU A 335 25.71 -24.91 0.75
N THR A 336 25.23 -24.89 2.00
CA THR A 336 24.36 -25.96 2.51
C THR A 336 22.97 -25.41 2.82
N PHE A 337 21.94 -25.96 2.18
CA PHE A 337 20.54 -25.70 2.50
C PHE A 337 20.06 -26.69 3.57
N PHE A 338 19.87 -26.22 4.79
CA PHE A 338 19.29 -27.00 5.88
C PHE A 338 17.77 -26.91 5.83
N VAL A 339 17.13 -28.05 5.56
CA VAL A 339 15.69 -28.19 5.44
C VAL A 339 15.12 -28.80 6.71
N ASP A 340 14.24 -28.03 7.37
CA ASP A 340 13.34 -28.52 8.41
C ASP A 340 11.88 -28.36 7.93
N PRO A 341 11.21 -29.43 7.51
CA PRO A 341 9.83 -29.35 7.03
C PRO A 341 8.84 -29.08 8.18
N GLY A 342 9.23 -29.29 9.44
CA GLY A 342 8.29 -29.21 10.55
C GLY A 342 7.15 -30.22 10.42
N ARG A 343 5.94 -29.83 10.85
CA ARG A 343 4.75 -30.70 10.81
C ARG A 343 3.81 -30.28 9.70
N ARG A 344 3.15 -31.27 9.12
CA ARG A 344 2.07 -31.05 8.18
C ARG A 344 0.85 -30.48 8.91
N ALA A 345 0.26 -29.41 8.38
CA ALA A 345 -0.90 -28.75 8.96
C ALA A 345 -2.10 -28.76 8.00
N TYR A 346 -3.30 -28.73 8.56
CA TYR A 346 -4.53 -28.50 7.80
C TYR A 346 -5.18 -27.18 8.22
N VAL A 347 -5.85 -26.57 7.25
CA VAL A 347 -6.62 -25.33 7.46
C VAL A 347 -7.90 -25.70 8.18
N ARG A 348 -8.07 -25.26 9.42
CA ARG A 348 -9.30 -25.47 10.18
C ARG A 348 -10.40 -24.53 9.68
N ARG A 349 -10.10 -23.23 9.62
CA ARG A 349 -11.02 -22.17 9.18
C ARG A 349 -10.28 -21.08 8.43
N ILE A 350 -11.01 -20.40 7.54
CA ILE A 350 -10.57 -19.18 6.88
C ILE A 350 -11.45 -18.03 7.39
N ASN A 351 -10.85 -17.16 8.19
CA ASN A 351 -11.50 -15.98 8.73
C ASN A 351 -11.28 -14.81 7.76
N ILE A 352 -12.35 -14.09 7.44
CA ILE A 352 -12.30 -12.90 6.57
C ILE A 352 -12.66 -11.69 7.44
N SER A 353 -11.83 -10.65 7.38
CA SER A 353 -12.05 -9.40 8.11
C SER A 353 -11.84 -8.17 7.22
N GLY A 354 -12.53 -7.07 7.55
CA GLY A 354 -12.43 -5.79 6.83
C GLY A 354 -13.37 -5.63 5.63
N ASN A 355 -14.13 -6.65 5.26
CA ASN A 355 -15.17 -6.62 4.22
C ASN A 355 -16.51 -6.05 4.75
N SER A 356 -16.51 -4.79 5.18
CA SER A 356 -17.69 -4.16 5.79
C SER A 356 -18.86 -3.90 4.81
N LYS A 357 -18.55 -3.63 3.53
CA LYS A 357 -19.51 -3.34 2.47
C LYS A 357 -19.71 -4.54 1.55
N SER A 358 -18.66 -5.33 1.33
CA SER A 358 -18.65 -6.50 0.46
C SER A 358 -19.10 -7.74 1.22
N ARG A 359 -19.99 -8.51 0.62
CA ARG A 359 -20.44 -9.77 1.21
C ARG A 359 -19.28 -10.77 1.29
N ASP A 360 -19.25 -11.54 2.37
CA ASP A 360 -18.25 -12.60 2.60
C ASP A 360 -18.15 -13.57 1.40
N GLU A 361 -19.29 -13.93 0.80
CA GLU A 361 -19.37 -14.82 -0.38
C GLU A 361 -18.53 -14.34 -1.57
N VAL A 362 -18.32 -13.02 -1.71
CA VAL A 362 -17.56 -12.42 -2.82
C VAL A 362 -16.07 -12.72 -2.69
N LEU A 363 -15.55 -12.74 -1.47
CA LEU A 363 -14.15 -13.09 -1.20
C LEU A 363 -13.98 -14.61 -1.13
N ARG A 364 -14.89 -15.29 -0.43
CA ARG A 364 -14.80 -16.74 -0.19
C ARG A 364 -14.79 -17.56 -1.49
N ARG A 365 -15.53 -17.13 -2.51
CA ARG A 365 -15.54 -17.79 -3.83
C ARG A 365 -14.21 -17.65 -4.61
N GLU A 366 -13.36 -16.71 -4.23
CA GLU A 366 -12.04 -16.56 -4.85
C GLU A 366 -10.98 -17.47 -4.23
N PHE A 367 -11.30 -18.14 -3.10
CA PHE A 367 -10.34 -18.98 -2.41
C PHE A 367 -10.12 -20.32 -3.12
N ARG A 368 -8.85 -20.58 -3.46
CA ARG A 368 -8.36 -21.89 -3.91
C ARG A 368 -8.01 -22.80 -2.74
N GLN A 369 -7.54 -22.23 -1.64
CA GLN A 369 -7.36 -22.97 -0.39
C GLN A 369 -8.73 -23.24 0.22
N GLN A 370 -8.99 -24.50 0.56
CA GLN A 370 -10.25 -24.92 1.19
C GLN A 370 -10.04 -25.11 2.69
N GLU A 371 -11.11 -24.88 3.45
CA GLU A 371 -11.18 -25.30 4.85
C GLU A 371 -11.22 -26.83 4.94
N SER A 372 -10.75 -27.37 6.07
CA SER A 372 -10.61 -28.82 6.32
C SER A 372 -9.75 -29.59 5.33
N ALA A 373 -8.87 -28.89 4.60
CA ALA A 373 -7.89 -29.48 3.71
C ALA A 373 -6.46 -29.21 4.20
N TRP A 374 -5.50 -30.01 3.75
CA TRP A 374 -4.08 -29.67 3.91
C TRP A 374 -3.84 -28.25 3.38
N ILE A 375 -3.06 -27.48 4.13
CA ILE A 375 -2.64 -26.17 3.65
C ILE A 375 -1.75 -26.33 2.42
N SER A 376 -1.78 -25.37 1.52
CA SER A 376 -0.87 -25.29 0.38
C SER A 376 -0.52 -23.82 0.17
N THR A 377 0.76 -23.49 0.26
CA THR A 377 1.24 -22.12 0.05
C THR A 377 0.80 -21.58 -1.31
N GLU A 378 0.92 -22.38 -2.36
CA GLU A 378 0.43 -22.04 -3.71
C GLU A 378 -1.05 -21.68 -3.72
N LYS A 379 -1.92 -22.49 -3.09
CA LYS A 379 -3.36 -22.21 -3.05
C LYS A 379 -3.69 -20.97 -2.22
N VAL A 380 -2.95 -20.71 -1.14
CA VAL A 380 -3.13 -19.51 -0.30
C VAL A 380 -2.74 -18.26 -1.07
N GLU A 381 -1.57 -18.26 -1.72
CA GLU A 381 -1.11 -17.14 -2.55
C GLU A 381 -2.00 -16.92 -3.78
N GLN A 382 -2.48 -17.99 -4.43
CA GLN A 382 -3.49 -17.88 -5.48
C GLN A 382 -4.78 -17.23 -4.97
N SER A 383 -5.24 -17.62 -3.77
CA SER A 383 -6.43 -17.02 -3.15
C SER A 383 -6.25 -15.53 -2.91
N LYS A 384 -5.11 -15.13 -2.33
CA LYS A 384 -4.72 -13.73 -2.12
C LYS A 384 -4.66 -12.96 -3.44
N ALA A 385 -3.97 -13.49 -4.45
CA ALA A 385 -3.85 -12.87 -5.75
C ALA A 385 -5.20 -12.67 -6.46
N ARG A 386 -6.12 -13.63 -6.35
CA ARG A 386 -7.48 -13.52 -6.91
C ARG A 386 -8.30 -12.45 -6.21
N VAL A 387 -8.25 -12.36 -4.88
CA VAL A 387 -8.92 -11.29 -4.12
C VAL A 387 -8.33 -9.92 -4.49
N SER A 388 -7.00 -9.79 -4.58
CA SER A 388 -6.36 -8.53 -5.01
C SER A 388 -6.78 -8.12 -6.42
N ARG A 389 -6.97 -9.08 -7.33
CA ARG A 389 -7.39 -8.84 -8.72
C ARG A 389 -8.82 -8.28 -8.85
N LEU A 390 -9.65 -8.39 -7.80
CA LEU A 390 -10.99 -7.81 -7.80
C LEU A 390 -10.97 -6.28 -7.95
N GLY A 391 -9.89 -5.62 -7.49
CA GLY A 391 -9.64 -4.20 -7.72
C GLY A 391 -10.55 -3.25 -6.93
N TYR A 392 -11.19 -3.74 -5.86
CA TYR A 392 -11.89 -2.93 -4.86
C TYR A 392 -11.42 -3.24 -3.42
N PHE A 393 -10.24 -3.85 -3.31
CA PHE A 393 -9.47 -3.97 -2.07
C PHE A 393 -8.08 -3.37 -2.33
N GLU A 394 -7.62 -2.50 -1.44
CA GLU A 394 -6.31 -1.85 -1.53
C GLU A 394 -5.20 -2.76 -0.99
N ASN A 395 -5.45 -3.35 0.18
CA ASN A 395 -4.52 -4.25 0.86
C ASN A 395 -5.23 -5.57 1.13
N VAL A 396 -4.57 -6.68 0.79
CA VAL A 396 -5.02 -8.05 1.05
C VAL A 396 -3.89 -8.78 1.74
N ASN A 397 -4.02 -8.97 3.05
CA ASN A 397 -3.05 -9.68 3.87
C ASN A 397 -3.62 -11.03 4.29
N VAL A 398 -2.76 -12.03 4.34
CA VAL A 398 -3.08 -13.35 4.86
C VAL A 398 -2.09 -13.69 5.95
N GLU A 399 -2.59 -14.08 7.11
CA GLU A 399 -1.78 -14.56 8.21
C GLU A 399 -2.14 -16.02 8.49
N THR A 400 -1.12 -16.87 8.65
CA THR A 400 -1.30 -18.27 9.02
C THR A 400 -1.07 -18.41 10.52
N ILE A 401 -2.15 -18.57 11.28
CA ILE A 401 -2.13 -18.57 12.74
C ILE A 401 -2.22 -20.02 13.26
N PRO A 402 -1.21 -20.52 14.01
CA PRO A 402 -1.30 -21.81 14.67
C PRO A 402 -2.45 -21.85 15.68
N VAL A 403 -3.25 -22.92 15.65
CA VAL A 403 -4.34 -23.09 16.61
C VAL A 403 -3.79 -23.45 18.00
N ALA A 404 -4.11 -22.65 19.00
CA ALA A 404 -3.68 -22.90 20.38
C ALA A 404 -4.15 -24.28 20.88
N GLY A 405 -3.21 -25.08 21.41
CA GLY A 405 -3.48 -26.40 21.96
C GLY A 405 -3.52 -27.55 20.95
N VAL A 406 -3.35 -27.28 19.65
CA VAL A 406 -3.30 -28.31 18.59
C VAL A 406 -2.11 -28.06 17.67
N GLN A 407 -1.35 -29.11 17.34
CA GLN A 407 -0.06 -28.97 16.66
C GLN A 407 -0.11 -29.13 15.13
N ASP A 408 -1.24 -29.57 14.58
CA ASP A 408 -1.46 -29.85 13.16
C ASP A 408 -2.57 -29.00 12.54
N GLN A 409 -2.99 -27.94 13.22
CA GLN A 409 -4.07 -27.05 12.78
C GLN A 409 -3.62 -25.60 12.66
N VAL A 410 -4.06 -24.95 11.59
CA VAL A 410 -3.90 -23.51 11.38
C VAL A 410 -5.22 -22.87 10.99
N ASP A 411 -5.42 -21.64 11.42
CA ASP A 411 -6.43 -20.75 10.86
C ASP A 411 -5.77 -19.78 9.88
N LEU A 412 -6.47 -19.45 8.81
CA LEU A 412 -6.03 -18.44 7.85
C LEU A 412 -6.85 -17.17 8.05
N ASP A 413 -6.19 -16.10 8.45
CA ASP A 413 -6.81 -14.80 8.68
C ASP A 413 -6.57 -13.89 7.48
N PHE A 414 -7.57 -13.78 6.61
CA PHE A 414 -7.59 -12.85 5.49
C PHE A 414 -8.11 -11.49 5.95
N SER A 415 -7.22 -10.50 5.98
CA SER A 415 -7.55 -9.13 6.32
C SER A 415 -7.53 -8.26 5.07
N VAL A 416 -8.66 -7.62 4.75
CA VAL A 416 -8.80 -6.76 3.57
C VAL A 416 -9.12 -5.32 3.93
N SER A 417 -8.58 -4.38 3.15
CA SER A 417 -8.97 -2.96 3.22
C SER A 417 -9.83 -2.59 2.01
N GLU A 418 -11.12 -2.33 2.22
CA GLU A 418 -12.04 -1.95 1.14
C GLU A 418 -11.76 -0.53 0.61
N THR A 419 -11.68 -0.41 -0.71
CA THR A 419 -11.57 0.88 -1.40
C THR A 419 -12.83 1.13 -2.25
N PRO A 420 -13.16 2.38 -2.65
CA PRO A 420 -14.30 2.63 -3.52
C PRO A 420 -14.25 1.80 -4.80
N SER A 421 -15.26 0.95 -4.99
CA SER A 421 -15.39 0.04 -6.15
C SER A 421 -15.97 0.71 -7.40
N GLY A 422 -16.38 1.98 -7.27
CA GLY A 422 -16.97 2.78 -8.33
C GLY A 422 -15.93 3.69 -8.98
N SER A 423 -15.96 3.79 -10.30
CA SER A 423 -15.15 4.72 -11.07
C SER A 423 -16.03 5.55 -12.01
N LEU A 424 -15.75 6.85 -12.03
CA LEU A 424 -16.23 7.79 -13.03
C LEU A 424 -15.03 8.15 -13.91
N SER A 425 -15.18 8.05 -15.22
CA SER A 425 -14.17 8.57 -16.16
C SER A 425 -14.86 9.40 -17.21
N ALA A 426 -14.25 10.53 -17.51
CA ALA A 426 -14.63 11.38 -18.63
C ALA A 426 -13.34 11.75 -19.38
N GLY A 427 -13.38 11.75 -20.70
CA GLY A 427 -12.22 12.00 -21.53
C GLY A 427 -12.59 12.69 -22.83
N VAL A 428 -11.60 13.40 -23.35
CA VAL A 428 -11.64 14.00 -24.69
C VAL A 428 -10.41 13.50 -25.44
N GLY A 429 -10.62 12.86 -26.58
CA GLY A 429 -9.57 12.40 -27.48
C GLY A 429 -9.67 13.08 -28.84
N PHE A 430 -8.62 12.95 -29.64
CA PHE A 430 -8.64 13.33 -31.05
C PHE A 430 -8.05 12.21 -31.88
N SER A 431 -8.76 11.81 -32.93
CA SER A 431 -8.27 10.91 -33.97
C SER A 431 -8.40 11.61 -35.32
N GLN A 432 -7.47 11.34 -36.24
CA GLN A 432 -7.58 11.83 -37.60
C GLN A 432 -8.81 11.28 -38.32
N SER A 433 -9.24 10.05 -37.98
CA SER A 433 -10.43 9.41 -38.57
C SER A 433 -11.73 9.86 -37.91
N ASP A 434 -11.75 9.94 -36.57
CA ASP A 434 -12.98 10.09 -35.79
C ASP A 434 -13.20 11.53 -35.28
N GLY A 435 -12.28 12.44 -35.60
CA GLY A 435 -12.27 13.81 -35.10
C GLY A 435 -12.13 13.87 -33.59
N ILE A 436 -12.89 14.78 -32.96
CA ILE A 436 -12.95 14.90 -31.50
C ILE A 436 -13.84 13.79 -30.94
N ILE A 437 -13.33 13.07 -29.94
CA ILE A 437 -14.01 11.96 -29.28
C ILE A 437 -14.30 12.37 -27.84
N PHE A 438 -15.56 12.33 -27.43
CA PHE A 438 -16.00 12.52 -26.05
C PHE A 438 -16.43 11.17 -25.47
N ASN A 439 -15.80 10.76 -24.37
CA ASN A 439 -16.21 9.56 -23.65
C ASN A 439 -16.57 9.89 -22.21
N ALA A 440 -17.66 9.31 -21.71
CA ALA A 440 -18.03 9.35 -20.30
C ALA A 440 -18.50 7.96 -19.87
N ASN A 441 -17.95 7.44 -18.78
CA ASN A 441 -18.28 6.11 -18.29
C ASN A 441 -18.40 6.09 -16.78
N VAL A 442 -19.47 5.46 -16.30
CA VAL A 442 -19.70 5.15 -14.89
C VAL A 442 -19.63 3.65 -14.73
N THR A 443 -18.70 3.15 -13.93
CA THR A 443 -18.58 1.73 -13.63
C THR A 443 -18.67 1.51 -12.13
N GLN A 444 -19.47 0.54 -11.70
CA GLN A 444 -19.54 0.06 -10.34
C GLN A 444 -19.22 -1.43 -10.32
N LYS A 445 -18.00 -1.80 -9.91
CA LYS A 445 -17.51 -3.19 -9.93
C LYS A 445 -18.05 -4.04 -8.78
N ASN A 446 -18.57 -3.44 -7.72
CA ASN A 446 -19.08 -4.19 -6.58
C ASN A 446 -20.45 -3.64 -6.16
N PHE A 447 -21.41 -3.69 -7.07
CA PHE A 447 -22.74 -3.12 -6.83
C PHE A 447 -23.41 -3.76 -5.62
N LEU A 448 -23.75 -2.93 -4.63
CA LEU A 448 -24.34 -3.35 -3.34
C LEU A 448 -23.53 -4.42 -2.60
N GLY A 449 -22.20 -4.46 -2.80
CA GLY A 449 -21.34 -5.43 -2.13
C GLY A 449 -21.46 -6.87 -2.65
N SER A 450 -22.13 -7.09 -3.79
CA SER A 450 -22.44 -8.43 -4.32
C SER A 450 -21.40 -8.99 -5.31
N GLY A 451 -20.35 -8.22 -5.61
CA GLY A 451 -19.37 -8.52 -6.65
C GLY A 451 -19.93 -8.44 -8.08
N LYS A 452 -21.17 -7.96 -8.25
CA LYS A 452 -21.80 -7.70 -9.55
C LYS A 452 -21.33 -6.38 -10.13
N HIS A 453 -21.14 -6.35 -11.44
CA HIS A 453 -20.67 -5.17 -12.16
C HIS A 453 -21.84 -4.47 -12.84
N ILE A 454 -21.90 -3.15 -12.73
CA ILE A 454 -22.79 -2.31 -13.52
C ILE A 454 -21.94 -1.27 -14.25
N ARG A 455 -22.20 -1.06 -15.53
CA ARG A 455 -21.53 -0.07 -16.36
C ARG A 455 -22.56 0.72 -17.15
N PHE A 456 -22.37 2.04 -17.17
CA PHE A 456 -22.99 2.94 -18.11
C PHE A 456 -21.89 3.60 -18.93
N GLY A 457 -22.03 3.65 -20.24
CA GLY A 457 -21.05 4.23 -21.15
C GLY A 457 -21.72 5.14 -22.16
N PHE A 458 -21.13 6.30 -22.37
CA PHE A 458 -21.42 7.24 -23.44
C PHE A 458 -20.14 7.48 -24.22
N ASN A 459 -20.22 7.38 -25.54
CA ASN A 459 -19.13 7.72 -26.45
C ASN A 459 -19.70 8.48 -27.65
N ASN A 460 -19.12 9.62 -27.99
CA ASN A 460 -19.53 10.44 -29.12
C ASN A 460 -18.31 10.91 -29.90
N SER A 461 -18.33 10.71 -31.21
CA SER A 461 -17.35 11.20 -32.18
C SER A 461 -18.06 11.69 -33.44
N SER A 462 -17.31 12.14 -34.46
CA SER A 462 -17.93 12.50 -35.75
C SER A 462 -18.62 11.30 -36.40
N ILE A 463 -18.06 10.10 -36.22
CA ILE A 463 -18.56 8.86 -36.83
C ILE A 463 -19.61 8.16 -35.96
N ASN A 464 -19.42 8.09 -34.63
CA ASN A 464 -20.22 7.23 -33.77
C ASN A 464 -20.82 7.96 -32.58
N THR A 465 -22.08 7.67 -32.26
CA THR A 465 -22.69 8.00 -30.97
C THR A 465 -23.20 6.72 -30.32
N VAL A 466 -22.66 6.35 -29.16
CA VAL A 466 -22.96 5.11 -28.46
C VAL A 466 -23.41 5.40 -27.04
N TYR A 467 -24.59 4.90 -26.68
CA TYR A 467 -25.02 4.74 -25.29
C TYR A 467 -25.05 3.26 -24.98
N SER A 468 -24.53 2.87 -23.82
CA SER A 468 -24.45 1.47 -23.41
C SER A 468 -24.72 1.30 -21.93
N PHE A 469 -25.42 0.23 -21.61
CA PHE A 469 -25.62 -0.30 -20.28
C PHE A 469 -25.12 -1.74 -20.26
N GLY A 470 -24.36 -2.10 -19.23
CA GLY A 470 -23.89 -3.45 -19.02
C GLY A 470 -24.09 -3.86 -17.57
N TYR A 471 -24.60 -5.06 -17.36
CA TYR A 471 -24.62 -5.73 -16.07
C TYR A 471 -23.89 -7.08 -16.20
N THR A 472 -23.02 -7.40 -15.24
CA THR A 472 -22.33 -8.69 -15.21
C THR A 472 -22.42 -9.28 -13.81
N ASN A 473 -22.88 -10.53 -13.72
CA ASN A 473 -22.66 -11.39 -12.58
C ASN A 473 -21.48 -12.34 -12.88
N PRO A 474 -20.29 -12.15 -12.29
CA PRO A 474 -19.13 -12.97 -12.61
C PRO A 474 -19.24 -14.43 -12.13
N PHE A 475 -20.11 -14.70 -11.15
CA PHE A 475 -20.31 -16.04 -10.57
C PHE A 475 -21.82 -16.32 -10.44
N VAL A 476 -22.44 -16.78 -11.51
CA VAL A 476 -23.79 -17.37 -11.45
C VAL A 476 -23.73 -18.80 -10.89
N THR A 477 -22.65 -19.52 -11.19
CA THR A 477 -22.36 -20.83 -10.60
C THR A 477 -21.13 -20.76 -9.69
N VAL A 478 -20.98 -21.76 -8.82
CA VAL A 478 -19.83 -21.90 -7.93
C VAL A 478 -18.52 -22.02 -8.72
N ASP A 479 -18.56 -22.61 -9.91
CA ASP A 479 -17.39 -22.81 -10.78
C ASP A 479 -16.94 -21.54 -11.55
N GLY A 480 -17.60 -20.40 -11.33
CA GLY A 480 -17.21 -19.12 -11.94
C GLY A 480 -17.76 -18.88 -13.34
N ILE A 481 -18.87 -19.52 -13.70
CA ILE A 481 -19.60 -19.17 -14.92
C ILE A 481 -20.20 -17.77 -14.74
N SER A 482 -19.79 -16.84 -15.60
CA SER A 482 -20.31 -15.48 -15.60
C SER A 482 -21.55 -15.36 -16.49
N GLN A 483 -22.45 -14.45 -16.14
CA GLN A 483 -23.56 -14.03 -16.98
C GLN A 483 -23.55 -12.51 -17.13
N GLY A 484 -23.62 -12.04 -18.37
CA GLY A 484 -23.70 -10.64 -18.75
C GLY A 484 -25.03 -10.34 -19.43
N PHE A 485 -25.53 -9.14 -19.20
CA PHE A 485 -26.62 -8.53 -19.94
C PHE A 485 -26.13 -7.18 -20.43
N ASN A 486 -26.16 -6.95 -21.73
CA ASN A 486 -25.83 -5.64 -22.29
C ASN A 486 -27.03 -5.10 -23.05
N ALA A 487 -27.18 -3.78 -23.03
CA ALA A 487 -28.10 -3.04 -23.88
C ALA A 487 -27.35 -1.84 -24.44
N TYR A 488 -27.57 -1.53 -25.71
CA TYR A 488 -26.91 -0.40 -26.35
C TYR A 488 -27.81 0.26 -27.37
N TYR A 489 -27.54 1.54 -27.61
CA TYR A 489 -27.95 2.28 -28.79
C TYR A 489 -26.69 2.84 -29.44
N ARG A 490 -26.55 2.65 -30.75
CA ARG A 490 -25.42 3.09 -31.54
C ARG A 490 -25.93 3.73 -32.82
N LYS A 491 -25.56 5.00 -33.01
CA LYS A 491 -25.65 5.70 -34.28
C LYS A 491 -24.29 5.72 -34.95
N THR A 492 -24.21 5.34 -36.22
CA THR A 492 -22.99 5.34 -37.01
C THR A 492 -23.22 6.11 -38.31
N ASP A 493 -22.48 7.20 -38.49
CA ASP A 493 -22.43 7.96 -39.74
C ASP A 493 -21.28 7.44 -40.61
N ALA A 494 -21.62 6.67 -41.65
CA ALA A 494 -20.61 6.08 -42.51
C ALA A 494 -20.02 7.08 -43.51
N ASP A 495 -20.67 8.24 -43.72
CA ASP A 495 -20.20 9.29 -44.62
C ASP A 495 -19.07 10.07 -43.97
N GLU A 496 -19.24 10.42 -42.68
CA GLU A 496 -18.17 10.97 -41.85
C GLU A 496 -16.96 10.03 -41.73
N ALA A 497 -17.17 8.71 -41.83
CA ALA A 497 -16.10 7.73 -41.88
C ALA A 497 -15.37 7.65 -43.25
N ASN A 498 -15.88 8.35 -44.28
CA ASN A 498 -15.47 8.21 -45.68
C ASN A 498 -15.57 6.76 -46.20
N ILE A 499 -16.54 5.98 -45.70
CA ILE A 499 -16.72 4.57 -46.08
C ILE A 499 -17.92 4.43 -47.04
N ALA A 500 -19.06 5.01 -46.69
CA ALA A 500 -20.31 4.86 -47.43
C ALA A 500 -21.30 5.98 -47.10
N ARG A 501 -22.21 6.32 -48.03
CA ARG A 501 -23.21 7.38 -47.83
C ARG A 501 -24.52 6.87 -47.24
N TYR A 502 -24.48 6.45 -45.98
CA TYR A 502 -25.65 6.13 -45.18
C TYR A 502 -25.36 6.34 -43.69
N THR A 503 -26.43 6.42 -42.91
CA THR A 503 -26.37 6.40 -41.44
C THR A 503 -27.05 5.13 -40.93
N LEU A 504 -26.48 4.52 -39.89
CA LEU A 504 -27.08 3.37 -39.20
C LEU A 504 -27.52 3.79 -37.81
N ASP A 505 -28.77 3.54 -37.48
CA ASP A 505 -29.31 3.67 -36.13
C ASP A 505 -29.66 2.28 -35.61
N ALA A 506 -28.88 1.78 -34.65
CA ALA A 506 -29.02 0.44 -34.10
C ALA A 506 -29.30 0.50 -32.60
N PHE A 507 -30.31 -0.24 -32.13
CA PHE A 507 -30.43 -0.57 -30.72
C PHE A 507 -30.48 -2.08 -30.55
N GLY A 508 -29.85 -2.58 -29.49
CA GLY A 508 -29.75 -4.01 -29.29
C GLY A 508 -29.42 -4.36 -27.86
N GLY A 509 -29.43 -5.66 -27.61
CA GLY A 509 -28.99 -6.21 -26.35
C GLY A 509 -28.59 -7.67 -26.50
N ASP A 510 -27.75 -8.11 -25.60
CA ASP A 510 -27.26 -9.49 -25.57
C ASP A 510 -27.25 -10.05 -24.16
N ILE A 511 -27.40 -11.38 -24.11
CA ILE A 511 -27.12 -12.19 -22.93
C ILE A 511 -25.89 -13.02 -23.25
N THR A 512 -24.85 -12.89 -22.43
CA THR A 512 -23.58 -13.59 -22.64
C THR A 512 -23.21 -14.43 -21.42
N PHE A 513 -22.87 -15.70 -21.64
CA PHE A 513 -22.29 -16.59 -20.65
C PHE A 513 -20.80 -16.76 -20.90
N GLY A 514 -20.00 -16.71 -19.85
CA GLY A 514 -18.55 -16.91 -19.92
C GLY A 514 -18.16 -18.09 -19.04
N VAL A 515 -17.72 -19.17 -19.64
CA VAL A 515 -17.34 -20.42 -18.97
C VAL A 515 -15.81 -20.47 -18.86
N PRO A 516 -15.24 -20.39 -17.65
CA PRO A 516 -13.81 -20.61 -17.45
C PRO A 516 -13.50 -22.10 -17.63
N ILE A 517 -12.54 -22.43 -18.49
CA ILE A 517 -12.10 -23.81 -18.75
C ILE A 517 -10.80 -24.10 -18.01
N SER A 518 -9.90 -23.13 -17.97
CA SER A 518 -8.71 -23.11 -17.12
C SER A 518 -8.42 -21.67 -16.69
N GLU A 519 -7.35 -21.42 -15.95
CA GLU A 519 -6.94 -20.05 -15.56
C GLU A 519 -6.73 -19.14 -16.77
N ASP A 520 -6.30 -19.71 -17.91
CA ASP A 520 -5.91 -18.95 -19.09
C ASP A 520 -6.93 -19.07 -20.22
N ASN A 521 -7.90 -19.99 -20.14
CA ASN A 521 -8.84 -20.30 -21.22
C ASN A 521 -10.29 -20.03 -20.82
N ARG A 522 -11.02 -19.35 -21.70
CA ARG A 522 -12.45 -19.04 -21.52
C ARG A 522 -13.22 -19.29 -22.81
N ILE A 523 -14.42 -19.83 -22.65
CA ILE A 523 -15.42 -19.93 -23.71
C ILE A 523 -16.53 -18.91 -23.43
N ASN A 524 -16.99 -18.22 -24.47
CA ASN A 524 -18.07 -17.25 -24.42
C ASN A 524 -19.21 -17.71 -25.32
N LEU A 525 -20.42 -17.73 -24.78
CA LEU A 525 -21.64 -18.07 -25.49
C LEU A 525 -22.61 -16.90 -25.35
N GLY A 526 -22.97 -16.25 -26.45
CA GLY A 526 -23.84 -15.08 -26.45
C GLY A 526 -25.06 -15.27 -27.34
N LEU A 527 -26.20 -14.74 -26.90
CA LEU A 527 -27.39 -14.58 -27.73
C LEU A 527 -27.73 -13.09 -27.77
N GLY A 528 -27.69 -12.50 -28.96
CA GLY A 528 -27.95 -11.09 -29.21
C GLY A 528 -29.22 -10.87 -30.03
N TYR A 529 -29.82 -9.71 -29.84
CA TYR A 529 -30.83 -9.14 -30.72
C TYR A 529 -30.45 -7.68 -31.03
N GLU A 530 -30.47 -7.31 -32.30
CA GLU A 530 -30.21 -5.96 -32.76
C GLU A 530 -31.28 -5.55 -33.79
N HIS A 531 -31.89 -4.40 -33.56
CA HIS A 531 -32.73 -3.71 -34.53
C HIS A 531 -31.93 -2.57 -35.14
N THR A 532 -31.76 -2.59 -36.46
CA THR A 532 -30.96 -1.61 -37.20
C THR A 532 -31.80 -0.95 -38.27
N THR A 533 -31.80 0.39 -38.29
CA THR A 533 -32.39 1.20 -39.36
C THR A 533 -31.27 1.81 -40.20
N VAL A 534 -31.46 1.82 -41.52
CA VAL A 534 -30.53 2.38 -42.50
C VAL A 534 -31.16 3.64 -43.11
N ASP A 535 -30.54 4.79 -42.85
CA ASP A 535 -30.99 6.07 -43.39
C ASP A 535 -30.07 6.51 -44.54
N LEU A 536 -30.69 6.89 -45.67
CA LEU A 536 -30.00 7.49 -46.80
C LEU A 536 -30.05 9.03 -46.73
N PRO A 537 -29.07 9.74 -47.34
CA PRO A 537 -29.08 11.19 -47.43
C PRO A 537 -30.41 11.74 -47.96
N SER A 538 -30.93 12.83 -47.37
CA SER A 538 -32.23 13.40 -47.74
C SER A 538 -32.28 13.93 -49.18
N ARG A 539 -31.13 14.30 -49.75
CA ARG A 539 -31.02 14.82 -51.11
C ARG A 539 -30.76 13.67 -52.09
N ALA A 540 -31.67 13.48 -53.04
CA ALA A 540 -31.57 12.39 -54.02
C ALA A 540 -30.26 12.40 -54.86
N SER A 541 -29.65 13.57 -55.09
CA SER A 541 -28.37 13.66 -55.81
C SER A 541 -27.18 13.05 -55.05
N ASP A 542 -27.33 12.86 -53.74
CA ASP A 542 -26.23 12.42 -52.87
C ASP A 542 -26.37 10.92 -52.53
N ARG A 543 -27.49 10.30 -52.91
CA ARG A 543 -27.78 8.87 -52.73
C ARG A 543 -27.06 8.03 -53.78
N ILE A 544 -26.64 6.83 -53.37
CA ILE A 544 -26.01 5.85 -54.24
C ILE A 544 -27.08 4.84 -54.67
N THR A 545 -27.30 4.69 -55.98
CA THR A 545 -28.38 3.85 -56.55
C THR A 545 -28.39 2.43 -56.01
N ARG A 546 -27.22 1.81 -55.81
CA ARG A 546 -27.13 0.45 -55.24
C ARG A 546 -27.70 0.34 -53.82
N TYR A 547 -27.63 1.41 -53.02
CA TYR A 547 -28.19 1.42 -51.67
C TYR A 547 -29.71 1.62 -51.71
N GLU A 548 -30.19 2.43 -52.65
CA GLU A 548 -31.63 2.59 -52.91
C GLU A 548 -32.26 1.27 -53.36
N GLU A 549 -31.66 0.60 -54.35
CA GLU A 549 -32.11 -0.72 -54.82
C GLU A 549 -32.12 -1.78 -53.71
N TYR A 550 -31.13 -1.72 -52.79
CA TYR A 550 -31.07 -2.62 -51.65
C TYR A 550 -32.21 -2.36 -50.66
N ILE A 551 -32.44 -1.09 -50.29
CA ILE A 551 -33.51 -0.70 -49.36
C ILE A 551 -34.89 -0.96 -49.97
N GLU A 552 -35.09 -0.72 -51.27
CA GLU A 552 -36.34 -1.04 -51.96
C GLU A 552 -36.65 -2.54 -51.96
N ARG A 553 -35.61 -3.39 -51.99
CA ARG A 553 -35.76 -4.84 -52.04
C ARG A 553 -35.93 -5.47 -50.65
N GLU A 554 -35.09 -5.06 -49.70
CA GLU A 554 -34.99 -5.70 -48.38
C GLU A 554 -35.66 -4.90 -47.25
N GLY A 555 -35.98 -3.63 -47.49
CA GLY A 555 -36.41 -2.68 -46.45
C GLY A 555 -35.24 -1.85 -45.89
N ASP A 556 -35.58 -0.84 -45.10
CA ASP A 556 -34.64 0.03 -44.38
C ASP A 556 -34.43 -0.41 -42.92
N THR A 557 -35.26 -1.32 -42.41
CA THR A 557 -35.19 -1.82 -41.03
C THR A 557 -34.88 -3.32 -40.98
N PHE A 558 -33.97 -3.72 -40.09
CA PHE A 558 -33.49 -5.09 -39.96
C PHE A 558 -33.51 -5.55 -38.50
N ASP A 559 -34.25 -6.63 -38.23
CA ASP A 559 -34.29 -7.34 -36.94
C ASP A 559 -33.42 -8.60 -36.98
N THR A 560 -32.25 -8.52 -36.35
CA THR A 560 -31.24 -9.60 -36.40
C THR A 560 -31.09 -10.27 -35.04
N VAL A 561 -31.18 -11.61 -35.02
CA VAL A 561 -30.85 -12.43 -33.85
C VAL A 561 -29.52 -13.12 -34.09
N THR A 562 -28.53 -12.94 -33.21
CA THR A 562 -27.18 -13.50 -33.37
C THR A 562 -26.81 -14.50 -32.28
N LEU A 563 -26.21 -15.61 -32.70
CA LEU A 563 -25.49 -16.51 -31.82
C LEU A 563 -24.00 -16.18 -31.89
N ASN A 564 -23.39 -15.89 -30.74
CA ASN A 564 -21.98 -15.58 -30.58
C ASN A 564 -21.26 -16.73 -29.88
N LEU A 565 -20.26 -17.30 -30.52
CA LEU A 565 -19.39 -18.33 -29.97
C LEU A 565 -17.95 -17.81 -29.94
N GLY A 566 -17.44 -17.59 -28.74
CA GLY A 566 -16.09 -17.09 -28.51
C GLY A 566 -15.23 -18.11 -27.77
N TRP A 567 -13.95 -18.15 -28.10
CA TRP A 567 -12.91 -18.74 -27.28
C TRP A 567 -11.77 -17.76 -27.15
N SER A 568 -11.22 -17.62 -25.96
CA SER A 568 -10.05 -16.80 -25.70
C SER A 568 -9.06 -17.54 -24.81
N SER A 569 -7.78 -17.37 -25.12
CA SER A 569 -6.67 -17.87 -24.32
C SER A 569 -5.65 -16.74 -24.10
N ASP A 570 -5.28 -16.47 -22.85
CA ASP A 570 -4.27 -15.47 -22.50
C ASP A 570 -3.25 -16.05 -21.52
N SER A 571 -2.03 -16.28 -22.02
CA SER A 571 -0.89 -16.78 -21.26
C SER A 571 0.22 -15.74 -21.12
N ARG A 572 -0.09 -14.45 -21.34
CA ARG A 572 0.89 -13.37 -21.21
C ARG A 572 1.34 -13.23 -19.76
N ASP A 573 2.62 -12.96 -19.57
CA ASP A 573 3.24 -12.69 -18.28
C ASP A 573 2.75 -11.38 -17.64
N ASN A 574 2.47 -10.36 -18.45
CA ASN A 574 2.01 -9.05 -18.01
C ASN A 574 0.91 -8.51 -18.94
N ALA A 575 -0.16 -7.96 -18.35
CA ALA A 575 -1.29 -7.44 -19.12
C ALA A 575 -0.98 -6.13 -19.87
N LEU A 576 -0.09 -5.29 -19.33
CA LEU A 576 0.24 -3.94 -19.82
C LEU A 576 1.50 -3.94 -20.69
N LEU A 577 2.58 -4.55 -20.22
CA LEU A 577 3.88 -4.63 -20.90
C LEU A 577 4.35 -6.09 -21.00
N PRO A 578 3.67 -6.92 -21.81
CA PRO A 578 4.02 -8.33 -21.97
C PRO A 578 5.41 -8.51 -22.59
N THR A 579 6.23 -9.38 -22.01
CA THR A 579 7.55 -9.77 -22.55
C THR A 579 7.57 -11.19 -23.07
N SER A 580 6.63 -12.02 -22.62
CA SER A 580 6.49 -13.42 -23.01
C SER A 580 5.03 -13.87 -23.01
N GLY A 581 4.76 -14.98 -23.71
CA GLY A 581 3.43 -15.58 -23.77
C GLY A 581 2.59 -15.10 -24.95
N MET A 582 1.31 -15.48 -24.96
CA MET A 582 0.43 -15.26 -26.11
C MET A 582 -1.00 -14.98 -25.67
N SER A 583 -1.66 -14.05 -26.37
CA SER A 583 -3.08 -13.79 -26.25
C SER A 583 -3.75 -14.03 -27.59
N GLN A 584 -4.72 -14.93 -27.62
CA GLN A 584 -5.43 -15.32 -28.81
C GLN A 584 -6.94 -15.39 -28.55
N SER A 585 -7.73 -15.06 -29.56
CA SER A 585 -9.19 -15.22 -29.50
C SER A 585 -9.78 -15.58 -30.84
N VAL A 586 -10.77 -16.46 -30.82
CA VAL A 586 -11.64 -16.79 -31.96
C VAL A 586 -13.05 -16.34 -31.58
N ASN A 587 -13.71 -15.60 -32.46
CA ASN A 587 -15.11 -15.22 -32.30
C ASN A 587 -15.85 -15.56 -33.59
N ALA A 588 -16.87 -16.39 -33.47
CA ALA A 588 -17.82 -16.70 -34.53
C ALA A 588 -19.17 -16.08 -34.17
N GLU A 589 -19.70 -15.24 -35.05
CA GLU A 589 -21.01 -14.62 -34.94
C GLU A 589 -21.86 -15.16 -36.09
N VAL A 590 -23.03 -15.71 -35.77
CA VAL A 590 -23.95 -16.28 -36.76
C VAL A 590 -25.31 -15.66 -36.55
N ALA A 591 -25.83 -14.95 -37.57
CA ALA A 591 -27.21 -14.51 -37.57
C ALA A 591 -28.11 -15.71 -37.84
N VAL A 592 -28.98 -16.02 -36.87
CA VAL A 592 -29.87 -17.17 -36.90
C VAL A 592 -31.00 -16.90 -37.91
N PRO A 593 -31.47 -17.92 -38.67
CA PRO A 593 -32.56 -17.73 -39.62
C PRO A 593 -33.77 -17.04 -39.00
N GLY A 594 -34.17 -15.91 -39.59
CA GLY A 594 -35.16 -14.97 -39.09
C GLY A 594 -35.54 -13.94 -40.17
N PRO A 595 -36.24 -12.84 -39.83
CA PRO A 595 -36.95 -12.03 -40.82
C PRO A 595 -36.10 -11.12 -41.71
N SER A 596 -34.85 -10.77 -41.39
CA SER A 596 -34.17 -9.70 -42.15
C SER A 596 -32.74 -9.98 -42.65
N LEU A 597 -31.77 -10.38 -41.80
CA LEU A 597 -30.38 -10.56 -42.23
C LEU A 597 -29.83 -11.94 -41.84
N GLN A 598 -29.21 -12.62 -42.81
CA GLN A 598 -28.51 -13.89 -42.61
C GLN A 598 -27.05 -13.74 -42.98
N PHE A 599 -26.17 -13.93 -42.02
CA PHE A 599 -24.73 -13.85 -42.21
C PHE A 599 -24.00 -14.68 -41.19
N TYR A 600 -22.74 -14.97 -41.47
CA TYR A 600 -21.80 -15.44 -40.48
C TYR A 600 -20.50 -14.67 -40.59
N LYS A 601 -19.86 -14.42 -39.45
CA LYS A 601 -18.56 -13.76 -39.34
C LYS A 601 -17.67 -14.61 -38.45
N LEU A 602 -16.43 -14.80 -38.88
CA LEU A 602 -15.38 -15.44 -38.12
C LEU A 602 -14.23 -14.46 -37.97
N ARG A 603 -13.77 -14.26 -36.74
CA ARG A 603 -12.61 -13.41 -36.43
C ARG A 603 -11.63 -14.15 -35.56
N TYR A 604 -10.36 -14.13 -35.95
CA TYR A 604 -9.24 -14.62 -35.17
C TYR A 604 -8.25 -13.49 -34.89
N LYS A 605 -7.88 -13.29 -33.62
CA LYS A 605 -6.86 -12.33 -33.21
C LYS A 605 -5.74 -13.07 -32.48
N LEU A 606 -4.50 -12.68 -32.77
CA LEU A 606 -3.28 -13.22 -32.19
C LEU A 606 -2.34 -12.07 -31.79
N ASN A 607 -1.89 -12.09 -30.54
CA ASN A 607 -0.74 -11.32 -30.06
C ASN A 607 0.24 -12.29 -29.40
N ALA A 608 1.43 -12.47 -29.97
CA ALA A 608 2.44 -13.36 -29.42
C ALA A 608 3.71 -12.57 -29.09
N TYR A 609 4.29 -12.86 -27.93
CA TYR A 609 5.48 -12.19 -27.41
C TYR A 609 6.54 -13.24 -27.09
N ARG A 610 7.76 -13.01 -27.56
CA ARG A 610 8.90 -13.87 -27.30
C ARG A 610 10.10 -13.01 -26.91
N PRO A 611 10.66 -13.20 -25.70
CA PRO A 611 11.85 -12.47 -25.30
C PRO A 611 13.04 -12.93 -26.16
N ILE A 612 13.80 -11.97 -26.69
CA ILE A 612 15.08 -12.21 -27.35
C ILE A 612 16.22 -12.01 -26.33
N SER A 613 16.09 -11.01 -25.45
CA SER A 613 16.97 -10.72 -24.31
C SER A 613 16.17 -10.08 -23.17
N ASP A 614 16.82 -9.78 -22.04
CA ASP A 614 16.18 -9.10 -20.89
C ASP A 614 15.65 -7.69 -21.23
N SER A 615 16.14 -7.08 -22.31
CA SER A 615 15.77 -5.74 -22.76
C SER A 615 15.01 -5.71 -24.09
N LEU A 616 14.92 -6.83 -24.81
CA LEU A 616 14.35 -6.89 -26.16
C LEU A 616 13.32 -8.02 -26.27
N THR A 617 12.09 -7.65 -26.63
CA THR A 617 11.00 -8.60 -26.90
C THR A 617 10.55 -8.53 -28.35
N PHE A 618 10.44 -9.68 -29.00
CA PHE A 618 9.80 -9.81 -30.31
C PHE A 618 8.29 -9.93 -30.14
N ALA A 619 7.53 -9.09 -30.83
CA ALA A 619 6.08 -9.11 -30.80
C ALA A 619 5.49 -9.34 -32.20
N VAL A 620 4.54 -10.27 -32.29
CA VAL A 620 3.75 -10.52 -33.50
C VAL A 620 2.29 -10.25 -33.20
N ARG A 621 1.66 -9.43 -34.04
CA ARG A 621 0.22 -9.19 -34.02
C ARG A 621 -0.39 -9.60 -35.35
N GLY A 622 -1.46 -10.39 -35.29
CA GLY A 622 -2.24 -10.81 -36.44
C GLY A 622 -3.74 -10.72 -36.18
N GLU A 623 -4.49 -10.30 -37.19
CA GLU A 623 -5.95 -10.33 -37.20
C GLU A 623 -6.41 -10.93 -38.53
N PHE A 624 -7.26 -11.95 -38.45
CA PHE A 624 -7.92 -12.58 -39.59
C PHE A 624 -9.42 -12.41 -39.42
N GLY A 625 -10.10 -11.98 -40.49
CA GLY A 625 -11.55 -11.82 -40.53
C GLY A 625 -12.09 -12.41 -41.81
N TYR A 626 -13.16 -13.19 -41.69
CA TYR A 626 -13.94 -13.69 -42.81
C TYR A 626 -15.42 -13.50 -42.50
N GLY A 627 -16.21 -13.12 -43.49
CA GLY A 627 -17.65 -13.01 -43.33
C GLY A 627 -18.36 -13.13 -44.67
N GLU A 628 -19.54 -13.72 -44.62
CA GLU A 628 -20.42 -13.92 -45.77
C GLU A 628 -21.86 -13.66 -45.33
N ALA A 629 -22.64 -13.03 -46.19
CA ALA A 629 -24.05 -12.76 -46.00
C ALA A 629 -24.82 -13.40 -47.17
N THR A 630 -26.03 -13.89 -46.89
CA THR A 630 -26.87 -14.62 -47.84
C THR A 630 -28.02 -13.76 -48.35
#